data_AF-A0A7W3SVT4-F1
#
_entry.id   AF-A0A7W3SVT4-F1
#
_cell.length_a   1.000
_cell.length_b   1.000
_cell.length_c   1.000
_cell.angle_alpha   90.00
_cell.angle_beta   90.00
_cell.angle_gamma   90.00
#
_symmetry.space_group_name_H-M   'P 1'
#
loop_
_entity.id
_entity.type
_entity.pdbx_description
1 polymer ?
#
loop_
_entity_poly.entity_id
_entity_poly.type
_entity_poly.pdbx_seq_one_letter_code
_entity_poly.pdbx_strand_id
1 'polypeptide(L)'
;MGDYTEIESWILEGRVDCGFLRLPTLPELETIFLEQDRLLVVLPEDHQMANYECFPVKALHDFPFMLLEKGAKAEISEIFEKCNIEPKVHFTHGMIMPSCQ
;
A
#
# COMPACT_ATOMS: atom_id res chain seq x y z
N MET A 1 -10.27 -9.82 6.56
CA MET A 1 -11.60 -9.40 7.02
C MET A 1 -11.84 -7.99 6.52
N GLY A 2 -12.17 -7.91 5.23
CA GLY A 2 -12.30 -6.68 4.45
C GLY A 2 -11.11 -6.38 3.53
N ASP A 3 -10.38 -7.40 3.02
CA ASP A 3 -9.51 -7.11 1.87
C ASP A 3 -10.35 -6.92 0.58
N TYR A 4 -9.77 -6.32 -0.45
CA TYR A 4 -10.53 -6.00 -1.67
C TYR A 4 -11.14 -7.23 -2.35
N THR A 5 -10.49 -8.39 -2.28
CA THR A 5 -10.99 -9.63 -2.85
C THR A 5 -12.21 -10.16 -2.08
N GLU A 6 -12.19 -10.09 -0.75
CA GLU A 6 -13.35 -10.44 0.08
C GLU A 6 -14.54 -9.52 -0.23
N ILE A 7 -14.30 -8.21 -0.38
CA ILE A 7 -15.34 -7.22 -0.68
C ILE A 7 -15.96 -7.49 -2.06
N GLU A 8 -15.15 -7.78 -3.08
CA GLU A 8 -15.61 -8.17 -4.41
C GLU A 8 -16.55 -9.39 -4.35
N SER A 9 -16.14 -10.45 -3.63
CA SER A 9 -16.96 -11.66 -3.48
C SER A 9 -18.30 -11.37 -2.79
N TRP A 10 -18.29 -10.54 -1.75
CA TRP A 10 -19.52 -10.20 -1.01
C TRP A 10 -20.52 -9.42 -1.85
N ILE A 11 -20.06 -8.53 -2.73
CA ILE A 11 -20.94 -7.79 -3.65
C ILE A 11 -21.53 -8.76 -4.68
N LEU A 12 -20.71 -9.64 -5.28
CA LEU A 12 -21.17 -10.61 -6.28
C LEU A 12 -22.14 -11.67 -5.70
N GLU A 13 -21.93 -12.07 -4.45
CA GLU A 13 -22.81 -12.99 -3.73
C GLU A 13 -24.10 -12.33 -3.22
N GLY A 14 -24.25 -11.00 -3.37
CA GLY A 14 -25.38 -10.24 -2.84
C GLY A 14 -25.42 -10.19 -1.31
N ARG A 15 -24.27 -10.37 -0.65
CA ARG A 15 -24.14 -10.28 0.82
C ARG A 15 -24.08 -8.83 1.30
N VAL A 16 -23.63 -7.92 0.43
CA VAL A 16 -23.64 -6.48 0.63
C VAL A 16 -24.09 -5.78 -0.65
N ASP A 17 -24.69 -4.60 -0.53
CA ASP A 17 -25.18 -3.84 -1.69
C ASP A 17 -24.06 -3.06 -2.41
N CYS A 18 -23.03 -2.63 -1.68
CA CYS A 18 -21.90 -1.88 -2.21
C CYS A 18 -20.65 -2.01 -1.32
N GLY A 19 -19.50 -1.59 -1.83
CA GLY A 19 -18.23 -1.60 -1.11
C GLY A 19 -17.19 -0.65 -1.72
N PHE A 20 -16.16 -0.32 -0.94
CA PHE A 20 -15.01 0.45 -1.40
C PHE A 20 -13.94 -0.51 -1.94
N LEU A 21 -13.48 -0.26 -3.16
CA LEU A 21 -12.53 -1.11 -3.87
C LEU A 21 -11.42 -0.27 -4.51
N ARG A 22 -10.24 -0.89 -4.68
CA ARG A 22 -9.18 -0.35 -5.53
C ARG A 22 -9.46 -0.72 -6.98
N LEU A 23 -9.29 0.23 -7.90
CA LEU A 23 -9.36 -0.05 -9.33
C LEU A 23 -8.00 -0.51 -9.88
N PRO A 24 -7.97 -1.38 -10.91
CA PRO A 24 -9.13 -2.04 -11.52
C PRO A 24 -9.70 -3.15 -10.61
N THR A 25 -11.00 -3.40 -10.75
CA THR A 25 -11.75 -4.47 -10.07
C THR A 25 -12.35 -5.44 -11.11
N LEU A 26 -13.15 -6.41 -10.65
CA LEU A 26 -13.86 -7.36 -11.49
C LEU A 26 -14.80 -6.64 -12.48
N PRO A 27 -14.81 -7.04 -13.76
CA PRO A 27 -15.59 -6.37 -14.82
C PRO A 27 -17.10 -6.47 -14.62
N GLU A 28 -17.58 -7.41 -13.79
CA GLU A 28 -18.99 -7.56 -13.42
C GLU A 28 -19.49 -6.46 -12.48
N LEU A 29 -18.58 -5.70 -11.85
CA LEU A 29 -18.92 -4.65 -10.90
C LEU A 29 -19.03 -3.29 -11.58
N GLU A 30 -20.15 -2.60 -11.35
CA GLU A 30 -20.27 -1.17 -11.66
C GLU A 30 -19.46 -0.37 -10.65
N THR A 31 -18.66 0.59 -11.13
CA THR A 31 -17.79 1.39 -10.27
C THR A 31 -17.94 2.88 -10.53
N ILE A 32 -17.86 3.65 -9.44
CA ILE A 32 -17.77 5.11 -9.47
C ILE A 32 -16.40 5.48 -8.91
N PHE A 33 -15.59 6.18 -9.70
CA PHE A 33 -14.31 6.68 -9.25
C PHE A 33 -14.52 7.75 -8.17
N LEU A 34 -13.84 7.58 -7.04
CA LEU A 34 -13.88 8.54 -5.93
C LEU A 34 -12.63 9.40 -5.92
N GLU A 35 -11.47 8.76 -5.75
CA GLU A 35 -10.19 9.46 -5.62
C GLU A 35 -9.02 8.51 -5.95
N GLN A 36 -7.88 9.09 -6.32
CA GLN A 36 -6.60 8.41 -6.39
C GLN A 36 -5.72 8.93 -5.25
N ASP A 37 -5.37 8.05 -4.32
CA ASP A 37 -4.51 8.39 -3.20
C ASP A 37 -3.03 8.45 -3.60
N ARG A 38 -2.26 9.22 -2.83
CA ARG A 38 -0.82 9.35 -3.03
C ARG A 38 -0.08 8.40 -2.10
N LEU A 39 0.79 7.56 -2.66
CA LEU A 39 1.74 6.83 -1.85
C LEU A 39 2.85 7.78 -1.36
N LEU A 40 3.08 7.80 -0.06
CA LEU A 40 4.08 8.63 0.58
C LEU A 40 5.08 7.76 1.36
N VAL A 41 6.33 8.22 1.41
CA VAL A 41 7.38 7.61 2.22
C VAL A 41 7.46 8.34 3.55
N VAL A 42 7.31 7.62 4.65
CA VAL A 42 7.51 8.16 6.00
C VAL A 42 8.95 7.94 6.40
N LEU A 43 9.61 9.01 6.85
CA LEU A 43 11.03 9.03 7.22
C LEU A 43 11.18 9.54 8.66
N PRO A 44 12.19 9.07 9.41
CA PRO A 44 12.66 9.74 10.61
C PRO A 44 13.05 11.20 10.34
N GLU A 45 12.90 12.09 11.32
CA GLU A 45 13.24 13.51 11.20
C GLU A 45 14.72 13.75 10.86
N ASP A 46 15.60 12.88 11.34
CA ASP A 46 17.04 12.91 11.13
C ASP A 46 17.50 12.20 9.85
N HIS A 47 16.57 11.72 9.03
CA HIS A 47 16.90 11.03 7.78
C HIS A 47 17.58 11.99 6.79
N GLN A 48 18.65 11.54 6.12
CA GLN A 48 19.43 12.37 5.19
C GLN A 48 18.60 12.96 4.02
N MET A 49 17.44 12.36 3.75
CA MET A 49 16.52 12.78 2.70
C MET A 49 15.24 13.47 3.23
N ALA A 50 15.12 13.72 4.53
CA ALA A 50 13.92 14.32 5.14
C ALA A 50 13.62 15.74 4.60
N ASN A 51 14.66 16.46 4.18
CA ASN A 51 14.54 17.83 3.64
C ASN A 51 14.34 17.90 2.12
N TYR A 52 14.22 16.75 1.45
CA TYR A 52 13.99 16.72 0.00
C TYR A 52 12.49 16.83 -0.29
N GLU A 53 12.13 17.62 -1.30
CA GLU A 53 10.73 17.80 -1.71
C GLU A 53 10.07 16.47 -2.15
N CYS A 54 10.86 15.59 -2.76
CA CYS A 54 10.42 14.28 -3.22
C CYS A 54 11.45 13.20 -2.83
N PHE A 55 10.95 12.07 -2.35
CA PHE A 55 11.78 10.88 -2.15
C PHE A 55 11.89 10.10 -3.46
N PRO A 56 13.10 9.90 -4.02
CA PRO A 56 13.27 9.11 -5.23
C PRO A 56 13.03 7.64 -4.92
N VAL A 57 12.08 7.02 -5.61
CA VAL A 57 11.66 5.63 -5.37
C VAL A 57 12.85 4.65 -5.42
N LYS A 58 13.83 4.89 -6.31
CA LYS A 58 15.07 4.08 -6.41
C LYS A 58 15.92 4.07 -5.13
N ALA A 59 15.87 5.12 -4.32
CA ALA A 59 16.61 5.17 -3.06
C ALA A 59 16.03 4.20 -2.01
N LEU A 60 14.81 3.67 -2.18
CA LEU A 60 14.25 2.64 -1.29
C LEU A 60 15.11 1.36 -1.25
N HIS A 61 15.91 1.09 -2.28
CA HIS A 61 16.89 0.01 -2.29
C HIS A 61 18.03 0.23 -1.28
N ASP A 62 18.42 1.48 -1.06
CA ASP A 62 19.63 1.81 -0.32
C ASP A 62 19.41 1.80 1.19
N PHE A 63 18.16 1.96 1.64
CA PHE A 63 17.77 2.01 3.04
C PHE A 63 16.99 0.78 3.50
N PRO A 64 16.97 0.50 4.81
CA PRO A 64 16.09 -0.51 5.36
C PRO A 64 14.62 -0.10 5.18
N PHE A 65 13.80 -1.04 4.66
CA PHE A 65 12.38 -0.84 4.42
C PHE A 65 11.54 -1.68 5.39
N MET A 66 10.49 -1.07 5.94
CA MET A 66 9.49 -1.75 6.76
C MET A 66 8.26 -2.03 5.91
N LEU A 67 7.97 -3.31 5.67
CA LEU A 67 6.82 -3.72 4.85
C LEU A 67 5.66 -4.14 5.77
N LEU A 68 4.50 -3.50 5.62
CA LEU A 68 3.29 -3.88 6.33
C LEU A 68 2.63 -5.08 5.62
N GLU A 69 2.45 -6.20 6.32
CA GLU A 69 1.98 -7.45 5.69
C GLU A 69 0.49 -7.47 5.36
N LYS A 70 -0.34 -6.71 6.10
CA LYS A 70 -1.80 -6.75 5.93
C LYS A 70 -2.24 -5.76 4.85
N GLY A 71 -2.81 -6.27 3.75
CA GLY A 71 -3.42 -5.49 2.66
C GLY A 71 -2.42 -4.75 1.76
N ALA A 72 -1.46 -4.05 2.34
CA ALA A 72 -0.49 -3.20 1.64
C ALA A 72 0.58 -3.96 0.85
N LYS A 73 0.80 -5.26 1.14
CA LYS A 73 1.85 -6.03 0.47
C LYS A 73 1.63 -6.08 -1.05
N ALA A 74 0.40 -6.29 -1.51
CA ALA A 74 0.10 -6.35 -2.95
C ALA A 74 0.35 -5.00 -3.63
N GLU A 75 -0.10 -3.91 -3.02
CA GLU A 75 0.01 -2.55 -3.56
C GLU A 75 1.46 -2.08 -3.70
N ILE A 76 2.24 -2.25 -2.63
CA ILE A 76 3.63 -1.78 -2.61
C ILE A 76 4.51 -2.70 -3.50
N SER A 77 4.21 -4.00 -3.58
CA SER A 77 4.94 -4.93 -4.46
C SER A 77 4.80 -4.56 -5.94
N GLU A 78 3.61 -4.16 -6.39
CA GLU A 78 3.38 -3.72 -7.77
C GLU A 78 4.26 -2.52 -8.15
N ILE A 79 4.49 -1.60 -7.21
CA ILE A 79 5.33 -0.41 -7.41
C ILE A 79 6.81 -0.80 -7.48
N PHE A 80 7.26 -1.70 -6.62
CA PHE A 80 8.62 -2.23 -6.64
C PHE A 80 8.94 -2.94 -7.95
N GLU A 81 8.02 -3.78 -8.44
CA GLU A 81 8.15 -4.45 -9.73
C GLU A 81 8.21 -3.46 -10.89
N LYS A 82 7.26 -2.51 -10.97
CA LYS A 82 7.23 -1.48 -12.03
C LYS A 82 8.47 -0.61 -12.05
N CYS A 83 9.05 -0.32 -10.89
CA CYS A 83 10.25 0.50 -10.76
C CYS A 83 11.55 -0.32 -10.79
N ASN A 84 11.47 -1.66 -10.88
CA ASN A 84 12.58 -2.61 -10.85
C ASN A 84 13.50 -2.39 -9.63
N ILE A 85 12.90 -2.36 -8.45
CA ILE A 85 13.56 -2.14 -7.17
C ILE A 85 13.32 -3.35 -6.26
N GLU A 86 14.39 -3.82 -5.63
CA GLU A 86 14.29 -4.81 -4.56
C GLU A 86 14.61 -4.09 -3.24
N PRO A 87 13.60 -3.71 -2.44
CA PRO A 87 13.83 -3.06 -1.16
C PRO A 87 14.47 -4.06 -0.17
N LYS A 88 15.37 -3.55 0.68
CA LYS A 88 15.89 -4.33 1.80
C LYS A 88 14.83 -4.41 2.89
N VAL A 89 13.94 -5.40 2.81
CA VAL A 89 12.89 -5.58 3.81
C VAL A 89 13.53 -6.07 5.12
N HIS A 90 13.60 -5.20 6.12
CA HIS A 90 14.18 -5.53 7.42
C HIS A 90 13.14 -5.95 8.45
N PHE A 91 11.90 -5.48 8.31
CA PHE A 91 10.81 -5.80 9.22
C PHE A 91 9.50 -5.98 8.47
N THR A 92 8.80 -7.05 8.80
CA THR A 92 7.37 -7.21 8.53
C THR A 92 6.61 -7.08 9.83
N HIS A 93 5.72 -6.08 9.94
CA HIS A 93 4.85 -5.93 11.12
C HIS A 93 3.40 -5.82 10.67
N GLY A 94 2.54 -6.65 11.27
CA GLY A 94 1.10 -6.66 11.01
C GLY A 94 0.32 -5.53 11.67
N MET A 95 0.95 -4.73 12.54
CA MET A 95 0.37 -3.55 13.19
C MET A 95 1.49 -2.54 13.51
N ILE A 96 1.27 -1.26 13.20
CA ILE A 96 2.17 -0.16 13.59
C ILE A 96 2.07 -0.03 15.12
N MET A 97 3.09 -0.49 15.84
CA MET A 97 3.25 -0.12 17.24
C MET A 97 3.73 1.34 17.27
N PRO A 98 3.01 2.25 17.93
CA PRO A 98 3.56 3.58 18.17
C PRO A 98 4.79 3.37 19.06
N SER A 99 5.93 3.89 18.60
CA SER A 99 7.12 4.01 19.41
C SER A 99 6.78 4.87 20.63
N CYS A 100 6.39 4.26 21.74
CA CYS A 100 6.39 4.93 23.03
C CYS A 100 7.84 5.05 23.47
N GLN A 101 8.30 6.30 23.56
CA GLN A 101 9.44 6.67 24.39
C GLN A 101 8.99 6.73 25.86
#